data_AF-A0A367LMJ2-F1
#
_entry.id   AF-A0A367LMJ2-F1
#
_cell.length_a   1.000
_cell.length_b   1.000
_cell.length_c   1.000
_cell.angle_alpha   90.00
_cell.angle_beta   90.00
_cell.angle_gamma   90.00
#
_symmetry.space_group_name_H-M   'P 1'
#
loop_
_entity.id
_entity.type
_entity.pdbx_description
1 polymer ?
#
loop_
_entity_poly.entity_id
_entity_poly.type
_entity_poly.pdbx_seq_one_letter_code
_entity_poly.pdbx_strand_id
1 'polypeptide(L)'
;MFQPLLLTLLLLGRIAAGSDYDDDACPSDPSNGAPSKQGVGHAYAAGGHHRPVDLGSEVPPDVSRASTSNAQAHKVQGQANPYQVSVSAAAVHNVVGGPWTNSSHSEPAAENPASLTTMTTAIKPPASLVAPQAQRSKAAAAHHPAVPASKSQPFQLPAASIYGDAKYEMKQVPADNVTHLFYAFAVVNKTGGVISYDPNADIGSVSGNKVHGCVEQMFALKHEHRYLKTILSIGGWRASQEGQFKPVVTDEGRKEFVTSAVALMNDWGMDGLDIDWEYPQNEEEAVALKKLLQACREELDHLQTSQKQSYHYLLTAATPAGPSRYNLMNLAEMDPYLDGWNLMAYDYAGSWDDKTGHQANLYADARNPDATQFSTDKAVRDYIARNVTANKIRLGLPLYGRTFANTAGLGKAFVGTGVPEANAGVMLYREIPTSGSGSHVQVSKDVGAAWSYDEGKRMLVSHDTVQSTQFKAEYVRKLNLGGAFFWEASGDKTGPDSLVNTMAGELSALEKTKNQLSYPNSRYDNIRNGMPNRR
;
A
#
# COMPACT_ATOMS: atom_id res chain seq x y z
N MET A 1 -15.19 -22.29 17.85
CA MET A 1 -15.58 -21.34 16.80
C MET A 1 -14.73 -20.09 17.02
N PHE A 2 -13.51 -20.08 16.49
CA PHE A 2 -12.63 -18.92 16.56
C PHE A 2 -12.96 -18.04 15.36
N GLN A 3 -13.38 -16.81 15.61
CA GLN A 3 -13.63 -15.82 14.56
C GLN A 3 -12.34 -15.01 14.33
N PRO A 4 -11.83 -14.92 13.09
CA PRO A 4 -10.63 -14.15 12.79
C PRO A 4 -10.93 -12.67 12.56
N LEU A 5 -9.89 -11.86 12.73
CA LEU A 5 -9.93 -10.40 12.63
C LEU A 5 -9.81 -9.96 11.16
N LEU A 6 -10.75 -9.12 10.72
CA LEU A 6 -10.77 -8.58 9.37
C LEU A 6 -10.16 -7.18 9.34
N LEU A 7 -8.89 -7.08 8.98
CA LEU A 7 -8.23 -5.81 8.67
C LEU A 7 -8.47 -5.52 7.19
N THR A 8 -9.13 -4.40 6.88
CA THR A 8 -9.67 -4.20 5.51
C THR A 8 -9.66 -2.75 5.09
N LEU A 9 -9.06 -2.48 3.94
CA LEU A 9 -9.14 -1.17 3.29
C LEU A 9 -10.42 -1.09 2.46
N LEU A 10 -11.13 0.03 2.55
CA LEU A 10 -12.28 0.34 1.70
C LEU A 10 -11.89 1.46 0.73
N LEU A 11 -12.09 1.26 -0.57
CA LEU A 11 -11.79 2.26 -1.61
C LEU A 11 -13.05 2.72 -2.35
N LEU A 12 -13.12 4.03 -2.51
CA LEU A 12 -14.16 4.81 -3.17
C LEU A 12 -13.53 5.55 -4.35
N GLY A 13 -13.44 4.91 -5.51
CA GLY A 13 -12.72 5.52 -6.64
C GLY A 13 -12.90 4.83 -7.97
N ARG A 14 -12.50 5.54 -9.04
CA ARG A 14 -12.47 5.11 -10.43
C ARG A 14 -11.11 4.49 -10.78
N ILE A 15 -11.10 3.20 -11.08
CA ILE A 15 -10.18 2.63 -12.06
C ILE A 15 -10.93 2.47 -13.38
N ALA A 16 -10.49 3.16 -14.42
CA ALA A 16 -10.85 2.75 -15.77
C ALA A 16 -9.86 1.66 -16.19
N ALA A 17 -10.33 0.43 -16.38
CA ALA A 17 -9.56 -0.54 -17.16
C ALA A 17 -9.40 0.03 -18.57
N GLY A 18 -8.16 0.13 -19.05
CA GLY A 18 -7.86 0.82 -20.30
C GLY A 18 -8.21 0.00 -21.53
N SER A 19 -9.44 0.10 -22.03
CA SER A 19 -9.77 -0.02 -23.47
C SER A 19 -11.25 0.21 -23.76
N ASP A 20 -11.58 1.37 -24.35
CA ASP A 20 -12.73 1.55 -25.22
C ASP A 20 -12.24 2.30 -26.48
N TYR A 21 -11.82 1.53 -27.49
CA TYR A 21 -11.73 2.00 -28.87
C TYR A 21 -13.09 1.68 -29.51
N ASP A 22 -14.04 2.62 -29.45
CA ASP A 22 -15.28 2.55 -30.23
C ASP A 22 -15.06 3.26 -31.57
N ASP A 23 -14.67 2.49 -32.60
CA ASP A 23 -14.87 2.86 -33.99
C ASP A 23 -16.24 2.35 -34.48
N ASP A 24 -16.89 3.15 -35.31
CA ASP A 24 -18.07 2.85 -36.15
C ASP A 24 -19.40 2.41 -35.48
N ALA A 25 -20.27 3.40 -35.26
CA ALA A 25 -21.71 3.26 -35.52
C ALA A 25 -22.35 4.59 -35.97
N CYS A 26 -22.42 4.83 -37.30
CA CYS A 26 -23.22 5.92 -37.86
C CYS A 26 -24.73 5.69 -37.62
N PRO A 27 -25.48 6.66 -37.05
CA PRO A 27 -26.94 6.60 -37.05
C PRO A 27 -27.50 7.06 -38.41
N SER A 28 -28.36 6.23 -38.99
CA SER A 28 -29.07 6.52 -40.25
C SER A 28 -30.13 7.62 -40.10
N ASP A 29 -30.09 8.59 -41.02
CA ASP A 29 -31.07 9.68 -41.17
C ASP A 29 -32.44 9.21 -41.73
N PRO A 30 -33.57 9.77 -41.23
CA PRO A 30 -34.87 9.72 -41.90
C PRO A 30 -35.34 11.10 -42.42
N SER A 31 -34.76 11.54 -43.53
CA SER A 31 -35.42 12.20 -44.68
C SER A 31 -36.44 13.36 -44.52
N ASN A 32 -36.22 14.39 -45.35
CA ASN A 32 -37.18 15.31 -45.99
C ASN A 32 -37.69 16.57 -45.24
N GLY A 33 -37.18 17.73 -45.69
CA GLY A 33 -37.70 19.07 -45.40
C GLY A 33 -36.93 20.22 -46.08
N ALA A 34 -37.07 20.39 -47.40
CA ALA A 34 -36.44 21.46 -48.19
C ALA A 34 -37.32 22.75 -48.24
N PRO A 35 -36.90 23.89 -48.84
CA PRO A 35 -35.57 24.54 -48.87
C PRO A 35 -35.59 26.09 -48.68
N SER A 36 -34.45 26.74 -48.33
CA SER A 36 -34.28 28.19 -48.59
C SER A 36 -32.83 28.70 -48.74
N LYS A 37 -32.41 28.89 -50.01
CA LYS A 37 -31.60 29.97 -50.66
C LYS A 37 -30.50 30.79 -49.92
N GLN A 38 -29.52 31.20 -50.76
CA GLN A 38 -28.41 32.19 -50.57
C GLN A 38 -27.24 31.65 -49.70
N GLY A 39 -25.96 31.64 -50.13
CA GLY A 39 -25.17 32.59 -50.95
C GLY A 39 -24.39 33.49 -49.97
N VAL A 40 -23.05 33.59 -49.93
CA VAL A 40 -21.96 33.73 -50.91
C VAL A 40 -20.70 33.12 -50.23
N GLY A 41 -19.78 32.35 -50.82
CA GLY A 41 -18.92 32.63 -51.95
C GLY A 41 -17.55 33.17 -51.50
N HIS A 42 -16.49 32.36 -51.61
CA HIS A 42 -15.16 32.78 -52.09
C HIS A 42 -14.25 31.56 -52.26
N ALA A 43 -13.56 31.50 -53.40
CA ALA A 43 -12.60 30.46 -53.74
C ALA A 43 -11.17 30.96 -53.59
N TYR A 44 -10.22 30.05 -53.38
CA TYR A 44 -9.01 30.00 -54.19
C TYR A 44 -8.62 28.53 -54.42
N ALA A 45 -8.21 28.21 -55.65
CA ALA A 45 -7.86 26.87 -56.09
C ALA A 45 -6.64 26.92 -57.02
N ALA A 46 -5.81 25.87 -56.93
CA ALA A 46 -4.76 25.36 -57.83
C ALA A 46 -3.72 24.66 -56.93
N GLY A 47 -3.28 23.41 -57.15
CA GLY A 47 -3.26 22.57 -58.35
C GLY A 47 -1.79 22.22 -58.66
N GLY A 48 -1.39 21.02 -59.09
CA GLY A 48 -2.10 19.76 -59.28
C GLY A 48 -1.14 18.70 -59.89
N HIS A 49 -1.59 17.44 -60.02
CA HIS A 49 -1.03 16.34 -60.85
C HIS A 49 0.46 15.94 -60.66
N HIS A 50 0.77 14.69 -60.33
CA HIS A 50 0.69 13.55 -61.26
C HIS A 50 0.51 12.18 -60.56
N ARG A 51 -0.04 11.20 -61.30
CA ARG A 51 -0.04 9.75 -60.99
C ARG A 51 0.94 9.00 -61.96
N PRO A 52 1.00 7.65 -62.00
CA PRO A 52 1.73 6.79 -61.07
C PRO A 52 2.73 5.88 -61.81
N VAL A 53 3.52 5.07 -61.09
CA VAL A 53 4.20 3.89 -61.67
C VAL A 53 4.02 2.71 -60.72
N ASP A 54 3.57 1.60 -61.28
CA ASP A 54 3.44 0.28 -60.66
C ASP A 54 4.59 -0.63 -61.14
N LEU A 55 4.96 -1.65 -60.36
CA LEU A 55 5.62 -2.92 -60.74
C LEU A 55 6.31 -3.58 -59.52
N GLY A 56 6.10 -4.89 -59.34
CA GLY A 56 7.10 -5.78 -58.72
C GLY A 56 6.73 -6.49 -57.42
N SER A 57 5.86 -7.50 -57.51
CA SER A 57 5.69 -8.54 -56.48
C SER A 57 6.76 -9.63 -56.60
N GLU A 58 7.26 -10.19 -55.49
CA GLU A 58 7.75 -11.59 -55.47
C GLU A 58 7.90 -12.19 -54.04
N VAL A 59 7.45 -13.43 -53.89
CA VAL A 59 7.66 -14.35 -52.73
C VAL A 59 7.67 -15.79 -53.31
N PRO A 60 8.12 -16.82 -52.56
CA PRO A 60 9.44 -17.44 -52.62
C PRO A 60 9.49 -18.75 -53.44
N PRO A 61 10.67 -19.38 -53.62
CA PRO A 61 10.76 -20.76 -54.13
C PRO A 61 10.67 -21.83 -53.03
N ASP A 62 9.86 -22.86 -53.28
CA ASP A 62 9.79 -24.15 -52.55
C ASP A 62 10.53 -25.24 -53.34
N VAL A 63 11.22 -26.16 -52.66
CA VAL A 63 11.75 -27.42 -53.26
C VAL A 63 11.64 -28.61 -52.30
N SER A 64 10.45 -29.21 -52.27
CA SER A 64 10.14 -30.65 -52.19
C SER A 64 11.15 -31.69 -51.62
N ARG A 65 10.69 -32.38 -50.56
CA ARG A 65 10.68 -33.86 -50.31
C ARG A 65 11.89 -34.76 -50.64
N ALA A 66 12.34 -35.49 -49.62
CA ALA A 66 12.59 -36.94 -49.69
C ALA A 66 12.25 -37.63 -48.34
N SER A 67 11.93 -38.92 -48.37
CA SER A 67 11.41 -39.73 -47.24
C SER A 67 12.33 -40.90 -46.88
N THR A 68 12.38 -41.35 -45.61
CA THR A 68 12.14 -42.77 -45.18
C THR A 68 12.35 -43.06 -43.67
N SER A 69 11.31 -43.65 -43.06
CA SER A 69 11.25 -44.79 -42.10
C SER A 69 12.26 -45.06 -40.96
N ASN A 70 11.69 -45.64 -39.89
CA ASN A 70 12.26 -46.46 -38.79
C ASN A 70 12.95 -45.69 -37.63
N ALA A 71 12.43 -45.63 -36.40
CA ALA A 71 11.91 -46.64 -35.46
C ALA A 71 12.98 -47.23 -34.51
N GLN A 72 12.89 -46.90 -33.22
CA GLN A 72 12.85 -47.87 -32.12
C GLN A 72 12.51 -47.19 -30.78
N ALA A 73 11.90 -47.95 -29.86
CA ALA A 73 11.54 -47.50 -28.53
C ALA A 73 12.48 -48.09 -27.49
N HIS A 74 12.77 -47.35 -26.41
CA HIS A 74 13.28 -47.93 -25.16
C HIS A 74 12.60 -47.29 -23.94
N LYS A 75 11.94 -48.12 -23.14
CA LYS A 75 11.58 -47.82 -21.75
C LYS A 75 12.81 -47.99 -20.86
N VAL A 76 13.01 -47.10 -19.89
CA VAL A 76 13.68 -47.40 -18.60
C VAL A 76 12.95 -46.63 -17.49
N GLN A 77 12.87 -47.23 -16.29
CA GLN A 77 12.23 -46.70 -15.07
C GLN A 77 13.28 -46.16 -14.08
N GLY A 78 12.82 -45.37 -13.08
CA GLY A 78 13.57 -45.06 -11.84
C GLY A 78 13.87 -43.55 -11.70
N GLN A 79 13.16 -42.80 -10.85
CA GLN A 79 13.20 -42.71 -9.37
C GLN A 79 14.37 -41.90 -8.77
N ALA A 80 13.97 -40.95 -7.91
CA ALA A 80 14.69 -40.35 -6.78
C ALA A 80 15.81 -39.29 -7.02
N ASN A 81 15.49 -38.08 -6.55
CA ASN A 81 16.39 -37.02 -6.06
C ASN A 81 16.97 -37.43 -4.66
N PRO A 82 17.88 -36.67 -3.99
CA PRO A 82 18.53 -35.40 -4.38
C PRO A 82 20.07 -35.36 -4.17
N TYR A 83 20.72 -34.28 -4.62
CA TYR A 83 22.13 -33.98 -4.33
C TYR A 83 22.32 -33.13 -3.06
N GLN A 84 23.31 -33.50 -2.24
CA GLN A 84 23.96 -32.66 -1.22
C GLN A 84 25.47 -32.60 -1.49
N VAL A 85 26.04 -31.39 -1.56
CA VAL A 85 27.50 -31.09 -1.49
C VAL A 85 27.60 -29.68 -0.87
N SER A 86 27.65 -29.55 0.46
CA SER A 86 28.84 -29.57 1.35
C SER A 86 29.65 -28.27 1.37
N VAL A 87 29.71 -27.65 2.55
CA VAL A 87 30.47 -26.44 2.87
C VAL A 87 31.94 -26.78 3.12
N SER A 88 32.87 -25.90 2.75
CA SER A 88 34.24 -25.91 3.28
C SER A 88 34.62 -24.52 3.83
N ALA A 89 35.32 -24.53 4.96
CA ALA A 89 35.88 -23.34 5.60
C ALA A 89 37.29 -23.68 6.08
N ALA A 90 38.23 -22.74 5.94
CA ALA A 90 39.58 -22.83 6.48
C ALA A 90 40.10 -21.43 6.84
N ALA A 91 40.98 -21.37 7.85
CA ALA A 91 41.27 -20.15 8.60
C ALA A 91 42.68 -19.58 8.34
N VAL A 92 42.77 -18.23 8.36
CA VAL A 92 43.64 -17.40 9.22
C VAL A 92 45.12 -17.80 9.42
N HIS A 93 46.07 -16.91 9.07
CA HIS A 93 47.01 -16.28 10.03
C HIS A 93 47.83 -15.09 9.47
N ASN A 94 48.19 -14.15 10.36
CA ASN A 94 48.96 -12.91 10.12
C ASN A 94 50.49 -13.10 10.07
N VAL A 95 51.22 -12.19 9.39
CA VAL A 95 52.53 -11.62 9.86
C VAL A 95 52.66 -10.12 9.48
N VAL A 96 53.44 -9.40 10.29
CA VAL A 96 53.67 -7.93 10.39
C VAL A 96 54.74 -7.39 9.42
N GLY A 97 54.68 -6.09 9.04
CA GLY A 97 55.85 -5.32 8.57
C GLY A 97 55.59 -3.89 8.04
N GLY A 98 56.07 -2.86 8.77
CA GLY A 98 56.37 -1.50 8.22
C GLY A 98 57.88 -1.32 7.97
N PRO A 99 58.45 -0.11 7.66
CA PRO A 99 57.92 1.25 7.95
C PRO A 99 58.13 2.37 6.87
N TRP A 100 57.44 3.51 7.08
CA TRP A 100 57.80 4.93 6.82
C TRP A 100 58.72 5.40 5.66
N THR A 101 58.26 6.41 4.89
CA THR A 101 58.98 7.68 4.59
C THR A 101 58.03 8.85 4.26
N ASN A 102 58.49 10.08 4.51
CA ASN A 102 57.80 11.37 4.27
C ASN A 102 58.02 11.92 2.85
N SER A 103 57.13 12.79 2.36
CA SER A 103 57.49 14.18 2.00
C SER A 103 56.26 15.06 1.70
N SER A 104 56.45 16.37 1.88
CA SER A 104 55.44 17.44 1.90
C SER A 104 55.61 18.44 0.75
N HIS A 105 54.59 19.29 0.51
CA HIS A 105 54.59 20.69 -0.01
C HIS A 105 53.34 20.92 -0.89
N SER A 106 52.68 22.08 -0.95
CA SER A 106 52.61 23.29 -0.09
C SER A 106 51.54 24.24 -0.67
N GLU A 107 50.73 24.91 0.17
CA GLU A 107 49.97 26.11 -0.24
C GLU A 107 50.90 27.34 -0.43
N PRO A 108 50.39 28.52 -0.86
CA PRO A 108 49.90 29.48 0.16
C PRO A 108 48.75 30.43 -0.25
N ALA A 109 47.89 30.77 0.74
CA ALA A 109 47.34 32.09 1.12
C ALA A 109 46.61 32.99 0.07
N ALA A 110 45.76 33.97 0.40
CA ALA A 110 45.32 34.60 1.65
C ALA A 110 43.80 34.98 1.50
N GLU A 111 43.06 35.64 2.40
CA GLU A 111 43.39 36.51 3.53
C GLU A 111 42.18 36.66 4.48
N ASN A 112 42.42 36.92 5.76
CA ASN A 112 41.43 37.25 6.81
C ASN A 112 42.13 38.23 7.77
N PRO A 113 41.48 39.29 8.28
CA PRO A 113 41.10 39.30 9.72
C PRO A 113 39.80 40.14 9.97
N ALA A 114 39.26 40.42 11.17
CA ALA A 114 39.65 40.35 12.59
C ALA A 114 38.35 40.57 13.43
N SER A 115 38.21 40.38 14.77
CA SER A 115 39.06 39.82 15.83
C SER A 115 38.30 39.78 17.18
N LEU A 116 38.53 38.72 17.99
CA LEU A 116 38.77 38.69 19.46
C LEU A 116 37.69 39.28 20.43
N THR A 117 37.54 38.87 21.71
CA THR A 117 38.49 38.25 22.68
C THR A 117 37.81 37.18 23.57
N THR A 118 38.19 37.01 24.86
CA THR A 118 38.18 35.70 25.55
C THR A 118 38.13 35.80 27.09
N MET A 119 37.56 34.80 27.83
CA MET A 119 38.20 34.05 28.95
C MET A 119 37.26 33.15 29.81
N THR A 120 37.43 31.83 29.62
CA THR A 120 37.71 30.75 30.60
C THR A 120 37.35 30.85 32.10
N THR A 121 36.72 29.81 32.67
CA THR A 121 37.20 29.04 33.86
C THR A 121 36.36 27.78 34.17
N ALA A 122 36.96 26.76 34.80
CA ALA A 122 36.33 25.48 35.15
C ALA A 122 36.74 24.99 36.56
N ILE A 123 35.78 24.55 37.38
CA ILE A 123 36.00 23.91 38.71
C ILE A 123 34.92 22.84 39.00
N LYS A 124 35.30 21.74 39.68
CA LYS A 124 34.47 20.66 40.25
C LYS A 124 35.32 19.91 41.32
N PRO A 125 34.80 19.06 42.23
CA PRO A 125 33.50 18.95 42.94
C PRO A 125 33.67 19.18 44.47
N PRO A 126 32.71 18.80 45.35
CA PRO A 126 32.81 17.48 46.03
C PRO A 126 31.46 16.72 46.15
N ALA A 127 31.40 15.66 46.97
CA ALA A 127 30.39 14.59 46.90
C ALA A 127 29.77 14.17 48.26
N SER A 128 28.80 13.24 48.19
CA SER A 128 28.28 12.32 49.24
C SER A 128 26.97 12.68 49.96
N LEU A 129 25.97 11.80 49.80
CA LEU A 129 25.21 11.05 50.84
C LEU A 129 24.07 10.27 50.14
N VAL A 130 24.27 9.01 49.74
CA VAL A 130 23.98 7.76 50.49
C VAL A 130 22.49 7.39 50.54
N ALA A 131 22.18 6.18 50.03
CA ALA A 131 20.87 5.53 50.03
C ALA A 131 20.85 4.31 50.98
N PRO A 132 19.67 3.74 51.31
CA PRO A 132 19.57 2.44 51.96
C PRO A 132 19.29 1.30 50.96
N GLN A 133 20.17 0.29 50.94
CA GLN A 133 19.86 -1.04 50.38
C GLN A 133 19.20 -1.93 51.45
N ALA A 134 18.31 -2.85 51.05
CA ALA A 134 17.90 -3.99 51.87
C ALA A 134 18.47 -5.29 51.27
N GLN A 135 18.95 -6.19 52.15
CA GLN A 135 19.84 -7.30 51.78
C GLN A 135 19.11 -8.61 51.42
N ARG A 136 19.83 -9.52 50.74
CA ARG A 136 19.47 -10.93 50.53
C ARG A 136 20.34 -11.86 51.38
N SER A 137 19.74 -12.89 52.00
CA SER A 137 20.34 -14.20 52.35
C SER A 137 19.21 -15.15 52.80
N LYS A 138 19.24 -16.50 52.77
CA LYS A 138 20.26 -17.50 52.38
C LYS A 138 19.57 -18.90 52.22
N ALA A 139 20.03 -19.77 51.30
CA ALA A 139 20.00 -21.26 51.32
C ALA A 139 18.65 -22.04 51.54
N ALA A 140 18.48 -23.33 51.20
CA ALA A 140 19.04 -24.24 50.18
C ALA A 140 18.26 -25.58 50.21
N ALA A 141 18.12 -26.30 49.08
CA ALA A 141 17.98 -27.77 48.97
C ALA A 141 17.97 -28.20 47.48
N ALA A 142 18.46 -29.40 47.17
CA ALA A 142 18.65 -29.89 45.80
C ALA A 142 17.81 -31.13 45.48
N HIS A 143 17.48 -31.35 44.19
CA HIS A 143 17.27 -32.65 43.54
C HIS A 143 17.49 -32.49 42.00
N HIS A 144 18.12 -33.49 41.36
CA HIS A 144 18.34 -33.62 39.91
C HIS A 144 17.43 -34.75 39.34
N PRO A 145 17.36 -35.02 38.02
CA PRO A 145 17.68 -34.22 36.82
C PRO A 145 16.52 -34.18 35.77
N ALA A 146 16.58 -33.26 34.79
CA ALA A 146 16.21 -33.49 33.38
C ALA A 146 16.38 -32.20 32.56
N VAL A 147 16.94 -32.29 31.35
CA VAL A 147 16.92 -31.20 30.35
C VAL A 147 15.77 -31.44 29.38
N PRO A 148 14.94 -30.42 29.13
CA PRO A 148 14.39 -30.21 27.80
C PRO A 148 14.78 -28.83 27.24
N ALA A 149 14.88 -28.80 25.91
CA ALA A 149 15.33 -27.67 25.10
C ALA A 149 14.81 -26.28 25.55
N SER A 150 15.70 -25.30 25.49
CA SER A 150 15.34 -23.87 25.49
C SER A 150 14.35 -23.59 24.36
N LYS A 151 13.06 -23.48 24.72
CA LYS A 151 12.07 -22.84 23.86
C LYS A 151 12.34 -21.34 23.92
N SER A 152 13.05 -20.82 22.92
CA SER A 152 12.98 -19.40 22.60
C SER A 152 11.52 -19.05 22.32
N GLN A 153 10.85 -18.47 23.31
CA GLN A 153 9.55 -17.83 23.17
C GLN A 153 9.72 -16.67 22.19
N PRO A 154 9.14 -16.70 20.97
CA PRO A 154 9.15 -15.53 20.12
C PRO A 154 8.29 -14.46 20.78
N PHE A 155 8.88 -13.30 21.02
CA PHE A 155 8.20 -12.12 21.55
C PHE A 155 7.13 -11.65 20.54
N GLN A 156 5.90 -12.12 20.72
CA GLN A 156 4.75 -11.70 19.95
C GLN A 156 4.25 -10.34 20.46
N LEU A 157 4.67 -9.26 19.80
CA LEU A 157 3.88 -8.03 19.80
C LEU A 157 2.64 -8.27 18.92
N PRO A 158 1.40 -8.09 19.43
CA PRO A 158 0.21 -8.34 18.65
C PRO A 158 -0.15 -7.11 17.80
N ALA A 159 -0.22 -7.26 16.48
CA ALA A 159 -1.06 -6.37 15.67
C ALA A 159 -2.54 -6.48 16.11
N ALA A 160 -2.91 -7.62 16.69
CA ALA A 160 -4.15 -7.88 17.40
C ALA A 160 -4.27 -7.17 18.77
N SER A 161 -3.72 -5.96 18.95
CA SER A 161 -3.97 -5.12 20.14
C SER A 161 -4.57 -3.76 19.83
N ILE A 162 -4.30 -3.18 18.66
CA ILE A 162 -5.00 -1.96 18.19
C ILE A 162 -6.38 -2.34 17.63
N TYR A 163 -6.47 -3.49 16.96
CA TYR A 163 -7.69 -3.99 16.31
C TYR A 163 -8.28 -5.24 16.99
N GLY A 164 -7.62 -5.76 18.05
CA GLY A 164 -7.80 -7.13 18.56
C GLY A 164 -9.21 -7.56 19.00
N ASP A 165 -10.08 -6.61 19.35
CA ASP A 165 -11.48 -6.85 19.74
C ASP A 165 -12.49 -6.29 18.73
N ALA A 166 -12.02 -5.69 17.63
CA ALA A 166 -12.88 -5.13 16.59
C ALA A 166 -13.48 -6.25 15.73
N LYS A 167 -14.62 -6.78 16.19
CA LYS A 167 -15.42 -7.78 15.47
C LYS A 167 -16.05 -7.17 14.22
N TYR A 168 -15.28 -7.17 13.13
CA TYR A 168 -15.72 -6.81 11.80
C TYR A 168 -15.74 -8.06 10.93
N GLU A 169 -16.89 -8.39 10.38
CA GLU A 169 -17.11 -9.56 9.51
C GLU A 169 -17.35 -9.10 8.06
N MET A 170 -17.06 -9.95 7.07
CA MET A 170 -17.22 -9.61 5.64
C MET A 170 -18.63 -9.09 5.28
N LYS A 171 -19.67 -9.57 5.97
CA LYS A 171 -21.07 -9.12 5.80
C LYS A 171 -21.31 -7.66 6.20
N GLN A 172 -20.35 -7.01 6.87
CA GLN A 172 -20.42 -5.59 7.28
C GLN A 172 -19.74 -4.66 6.26
N VAL A 173 -19.08 -5.21 5.24
CA VAL A 173 -18.52 -4.43 4.12
C VAL A 173 -19.67 -3.70 3.41
N PRO A 174 -19.63 -2.37 3.27
CA PRO A 174 -20.69 -1.60 2.61
C PRO A 174 -20.56 -1.70 1.08
N ALA A 175 -20.71 -2.92 0.54
CA ALA A 175 -20.30 -3.31 -0.81
C ALA A 175 -20.96 -2.51 -1.95
N ASP A 176 -22.16 -1.96 -1.76
CA ASP A 176 -22.81 -1.06 -2.73
C ASP A 176 -22.20 0.34 -2.77
N ASN A 177 -21.53 0.75 -1.69
CA ASN A 177 -20.89 2.04 -1.56
C ASN A 177 -19.40 2.00 -1.87
N VAL A 178 -18.74 0.83 -2.00
CA VAL A 178 -17.29 0.70 -2.27
C VAL A 178 -17.00 0.01 -3.61
N THR A 179 -15.92 0.43 -4.28
CA THR A 179 -15.51 -0.17 -5.57
C THR A 179 -14.39 -1.19 -5.42
N HIS A 180 -13.59 -1.10 -4.35
CA HIS A 180 -12.57 -2.10 -4.04
C HIS A 180 -12.45 -2.36 -2.54
N LEU A 181 -12.11 -3.62 -2.25
CA LEU A 181 -11.81 -4.17 -0.94
C LEU A 181 -10.35 -4.62 -0.95
N PHE A 182 -9.48 -4.04 -0.12
CA PHE A 182 -8.11 -4.54 0.00
C PHE A 182 -8.03 -5.43 1.22
N TYR A 183 -7.65 -6.67 0.98
CA TYR A 183 -7.50 -7.69 2.00
C TYR A 183 -6.08 -7.64 2.55
N ALA A 184 -5.95 -7.17 3.79
CA ALA A 184 -4.68 -6.83 4.42
C ALA A 184 -4.37 -7.82 5.56
N PHE A 185 -3.21 -8.47 5.62
CA PHE A 185 -2.09 -8.48 4.67
C PHE A 185 -1.61 -9.90 4.40
N ALA A 186 -1.18 -10.17 3.17
CA ALA A 186 -0.19 -11.22 2.93
C ALA A 186 1.21 -10.70 3.31
N VAL A 187 2.10 -11.62 3.67
CA VAL A 187 3.46 -11.32 4.16
C VAL A 187 4.53 -11.97 3.30
N VAL A 188 5.75 -11.43 3.37
CA VAL A 188 6.87 -11.89 2.53
C VAL A 188 7.79 -12.78 3.36
N ASN A 189 8.02 -14.00 2.89
CA ASN A 189 8.89 -14.96 3.56
C ASN A 189 10.38 -14.66 3.29
N LYS A 190 11.29 -15.40 3.95
CA LYS A 190 12.74 -15.16 3.88
C LYS A 190 13.38 -15.35 2.49
N THR A 191 12.73 -16.04 1.56
CA THR A 191 13.21 -16.21 0.17
C THR A 191 12.57 -15.22 -0.81
N GLY A 192 11.65 -14.36 -0.33
CA GLY A 192 10.89 -13.41 -1.15
C GLY A 192 9.47 -13.87 -1.46
N GLY A 193 9.07 -15.10 -1.08
CA GLY A 193 7.76 -15.64 -1.43
C GLY A 193 6.63 -15.04 -0.60
N VAL A 194 5.57 -14.57 -1.26
CA VAL A 194 4.36 -14.03 -0.65
C VAL A 194 3.46 -15.17 -0.15
N ILE A 195 3.05 -15.08 1.11
CA ILE A 195 2.24 -16.09 1.81
C ILE A 195 1.14 -15.44 2.66
N SER A 196 0.10 -16.23 2.95
CA SER A 196 -0.92 -15.92 3.95
C SER A 196 -0.31 -15.61 5.32
N TYR A 197 -0.78 -14.55 5.99
CA TYR A 197 -0.37 -14.19 7.34
C TYR A 197 -1.11 -15.00 8.41
N ASP A 198 -2.43 -15.14 8.27
CA ASP A 198 -3.25 -16.02 9.12
C ASP A 198 -4.09 -16.97 8.26
N PRO A 199 -3.58 -18.17 7.95
CA PRO A 199 -4.33 -19.17 7.18
C PRO A 199 -5.67 -19.56 7.80
N ASN A 200 -5.84 -19.41 9.13
CA ASN A 200 -7.12 -19.71 9.78
C ASN A 200 -8.18 -18.65 9.42
N ALA A 201 -7.75 -17.40 9.24
CA ALA A 201 -8.57 -16.31 8.74
C ALA A 201 -8.85 -16.45 7.24
N ASP A 202 -7.76 -16.54 6.48
CA ASP A 202 -7.79 -16.37 5.03
C ASP A 202 -8.55 -17.51 4.37
N ILE A 203 -8.16 -18.75 4.67
CA ILE A 203 -8.63 -19.96 3.97
C ILE A 203 -9.45 -20.91 4.85
N GLY A 204 -9.52 -20.66 6.16
CA GLY A 204 -10.29 -21.46 7.12
C GLY A 204 -9.86 -22.94 7.18
N SER A 205 -10.77 -23.80 7.63
CA SER A 205 -10.57 -25.25 7.62
C SER A 205 -10.76 -25.83 6.22
N VAL A 206 -9.69 -25.81 5.41
CA VAL A 206 -9.63 -26.45 4.09
C VAL A 206 -10.10 -27.91 4.19
N SER A 207 -11.22 -28.21 3.53
CA SER A 207 -11.87 -29.52 3.56
C SER A 207 -12.09 -30.01 2.13
N GLY A 208 -11.41 -31.12 1.79
CA GLY A 208 -11.14 -31.45 0.40
C GLY A 208 -10.28 -30.37 -0.25
N ASN A 209 -10.47 -30.12 -1.54
CA ASN A 209 -9.72 -29.12 -2.29
C ASN A 209 -10.48 -27.78 -2.40
N LYS A 210 -11.11 -27.33 -1.30
CA LYS A 210 -11.94 -26.10 -1.25
C LYS A 210 -11.42 -25.12 -0.20
N VAL A 211 -11.46 -23.83 -0.54
CA VAL A 211 -11.11 -22.72 0.35
C VAL A 211 -12.34 -22.29 1.15
N HIS A 212 -12.15 -21.84 2.39
CA HIS A 212 -13.21 -21.30 3.25
C HIS A 212 -12.79 -19.89 3.71
N GLY A 213 -13.16 -19.49 4.93
CA GLY A 213 -12.62 -18.29 5.58
C GLY A 213 -13.03 -16.98 4.89
N CYS A 214 -12.17 -15.98 4.99
CA CYS A 214 -12.36 -14.68 4.35
C CYS A 214 -12.32 -14.76 2.82
N VAL A 215 -11.50 -15.65 2.24
CA VAL A 215 -11.39 -15.82 0.78
C VAL A 215 -12.70 -16.29 0.16
N GLU A 216 -13.37 -17.29 0.75
CA GLU A 216 -14.68 -17.74 0.27
C GLU A 216 -15.73 -16.60 0.40
N GLN A 217 -15.74 -15.87 1.52
CA GLN A 217 -16.67 -14.77 1.73
C GLN A 217 -16.45 -13.58 0.76
N MET A 218 -15.21 -13.25 0.43
CA MET A 218 -14.88 -12.23 -0.56
C MET A 218 -15.31 -12.61 -1.97
N PHE A 219 -15.02 -13.83 -2.39
CA PHE A 219 -15.41 -14.30 -3.72
C PHE A 219 -16.93 -14.40 -3.85
N ALA A 220 -17.64 -14.76 -2.77
CA ALA A 220 -19.09 -14.64 -2.69
C ALA A 220 -19.60 -13.20 -2.83
N LEU A 221 -19.02 -12.26 -2.09
CA LEU A 221 -19.40 -10.85 -2.14
C LEU A 221 -19.18 -10.25 -3.55
N LYS A 222 -18.15 -10.70 -4.26
CA LYS A 222 -17.92 -10.36 -5.69
C LYS A 222 -19.01 -10.86 -6.63
N HIS A 223 -19.59 -12.04 -6.37
CA HIS A 223 -20.72 -12.56 -7.16
C HIS A 223 -21.96 -11.69 -6.96
N GLU A 224 -22.21 -11.25 -5.72
CA GLU A 224 -23.36 -10.41 -5.34
C GLU A 224 -23.20 -8.97 -5.86
N HIS A 225 -22.03 -8.35 -5.66
CA HIS A 225 -21.74 -6.97 -6.06
C HIS A 225 -20.71 -6.95 -7.19
N ARG A 226 -21.19 -7.04 -8.45
CA ARG A 226 -20.33 -7.18 -9.64
C ARG A 226 -19.35 -6.03 -9.92
N TYR A 227 -19.47 -4.88 -9.24
CA TYR A 227 -18.55 -3.73 -9.37
C TYR A 227 -17.53 -3.63 -8.23
N LEU A 228 -17.62 -4.51 -7.23
CA LEU A 228 -16.66 -4.65 -6.14
C LEU A 228 -15.49 -5.53 -6.58
N LYS A 229 -14.27 -5.01 -6.56
CA LYS A 229 -13.04 -5.79 -6.75
C LYS A 229 -12.40 -6.14 -5.41
N THR A 230 -11.74 -7.28 -5.30
CA THR A 230 -10.97 -7.68 -4.11
C THR A 230 -9.49 -7.74 -4.43
N ILE A 231 -8.66 -7.03 -3.67
CA ILE A 231 -7.24 -6.81 -3.95
C ILE A 231 -6.41 -7.44 -2.83
N LEU A 232 -5.39 -8.21 -3.19
CA LEU A 232 -4.46 -8.79 -2.23
C LEU A 232 -3.42 -7.72 -1.83
N SER A 233 -3.51 -7.18 -0.61
CA SER A 233 -2.49 -6.25 -0.10
C SER A 233 -1.36 -7.01 0.58
N ILE A 234 -0.12 -6.68 0.21
CA ILE A 234 1.09 -7.41 0.59
C ILE A 234 2.02 -6.46 1.35
N GLY A 235 2.37 -6.82 2.58
CA GLY A 235 3.30 -6.08 3.42
C GLY A 235 2.66 -5.35 4.59
N GLY A 236 2.57 -4.03 4.47
CA GLY A 236 2.19 -3.10 5.53
C GLY A 236 3.34 -2.77 6.48
N TRP A 237 3.10 -1.76 7.33
CA TRP A 237 4.05 -1.23 8.33
C TRP A 237 4.88 -2.33 9.01
N ARG A 238 4.20 -3.31 9.63
CA ARG A 238 4.86 -4.35 10.43
C ARG A 238 5.83 -5.19 9.59
N ALA A 239 5.38 -5.73 8.46
CA ALA A 239 6.21 -6.56 7.59
C ALA A 239 7.42 -5.78 7.06
N SER A 240 7.20 -4.49 6.75
CA SER A 240 8.23 -3.58 6.29
C SER A 240 9.30 -3.29 7.35
N GLN A 241 8.88 -3.00 8.60
CA GLN A 241 9.81 -2.80 9.73
C GLN A 241 10.54 -4.10 10.13
N GLU A 242 9.91 -5.27 9.98
CA GLU A 242 10.56 -6.58 10.15
C GLU A 242 11.56 -6.91 9.00
N GLY A 243 11.63 -6.06 7.97
CA GLY A 243 12.56 -6.21 6.84
C GLY A 243 12.17 -7.31 5.86
N GLN A 244 10.88 -7.69 5.81
CA GLN A 244 10.40 -8.78 4.97
C GLN A 244 10.55 -8.50 3.46
N PHE A 245 10.58 -7.24 3.05
CA PHE A 245 10.87 -6.84 1.66
C PHE A 245 12.35 -6.97 1.25
N LYS A 246 13.29 -7.27 2.15
CA LYS A 246 14.72 -7.37 1.81
C LYS A 246 15.06 -8.29 0.62
N PRO A 247 14.41 -9.46 0.39
CA PRO A 247 14.67 -10.29 -0.78
C PRO A 247 14.38 -9.58 -2.12
N VAL A 248 13.50 -8.57 -2.14
CA VAL A 248 13.09 -7.81 -3.34
C VAL A 248 14.25 -7.02 -3.96
N VAL A 249 15.39 -6.84 -3.26
CA VAL A 249 16.57 -6.21 -3.87
C VAL A 249 17.22 -7.09 -4.95
N THR A 250 17.14 -8.43 -4.85
CA THR A 250 17.70 -9.34 -5.86
C THR A 250 16.68 -9.77 -6.92
N ASP A 251 17.18 -10.15 -8.08
CA ASP A 251 16.36 -10.60 -9.21
C ASP A 251 15.59 -11.90 -8.87
N GLU A 252 16.24 -12.82 -8.14
CA GLU A 252 15.65 -14.08 -7.68
C GLU A 252 14.54 -13.84 -6.65
N GLY A 253 14.77 -12.95 -5.67
CA GLY A 253 13.78 -12.65 -4.64
C GLY A 253 12.57 -11.89 -5.18
N ARG A 254 12.76 -11.00 -6.18
CA ARG A 254 11.63 -10.43 -6.93
C ARG A 254 10.86 -11.46 -7.73
N LYS A 255 11.56 -12.36 -8.42
CA LYS A 255 10.90 -13.42 -9.18
C LYS A 255 10.04 -14.32 -8.28
N GLU A 256 10.60 -14.73 -7.14
CA GLU A 256 9.88 -15.51 -6.12
C GLU A 256 8.66 -14.73 -5.58
N PHE A 257 8.81 -13.44 -5.25
CA PHE A 257 7.70 -12.58 -4.84
C PHE A 257 6.59 -12.55 -5.89
N VAL A 258 6.91 -12.20 -7.13
CA VAL A 258 5.94 -12.00 -8.21
C VAL A 258 5.19 -13.29 -8.52
N THR A 259 5.94 -14.40 -8.67
CA THR A 259 5.35 -15.72 -8.98
C THR A 259 4.39 -16.17 -7.89
N SER A 260 4.78 -16.03 -6.62
CA SER A 260 3.95 -16.43 -5.47
C SER A 260 2.77 -15.49 -5.22
N ALA A 261 2.94 -14.17 -5.39
CA ALA A 261 1.86 -13.17 -5.26
C ALA A 261 0.75 -13.39 -6.28
N VAL A 262 1.11 -13.54 -7.57
CA VAL A 262 0.14 -13.75 -8.65
C VAL A 262 -0.54 -15.11 -8.51
N ALA A 263 0.20 -16.16 -8.12
CA ALA A 263 -0.39 -17.46 -7.81
C ALA A 263 -1.40 -17.40 -6.66
N LEU A 264 -1.07 -16.72 -5.55
CA LEU A 264 -1.95 -16.59 -4.39
C LEU A 264 -3.22 -15.78 -4.73
N MET A 265 -3.07 -14.66 -5.44
CA MET A 265 -4.18 -13.85 -5.96
C MET A 265 -5.13 -14.65 -6.87
N ASN A 266 -4.57 -15.40 -7.81
CA ASN A 266 -5.36 -16.24 -8.72
C ASN A 266 -6.05 -17.39 -7.99
N ASP A 267 -5.36 -18.06 -7.07
CA ASP A 267 -5.93 -19.14 -6.25
C ASP A 267 -7.10 -18.63 -5.39
N TRP A 268 -6.98 -17.44 -4.81
CA TRP A 268 -8.01 -16.81 -3.97
C TRP A 268 -9.12 -16.11 -4.74
N GLY A 269 -9.04 -16.05 -6.07
CA GLY A 269 -10.08 -15.41 -6.88
C GLY A 269 -10.11 -13.88 -6.74
N MET A 270 -8.95 -13.25 -6.57
CA MET A 270 -8.79 -11.80 -6.40
C MET A 270 -8.51 -11.07 -7.72
N ASP A 271 -8.88 -9.79 -7.77
CA ASP A 271 -8.86 -8.94 -8.97
C ASP A 271 -7.54 -8.21 -9.20
N GLY A 272 -6.60 -8.27 -8.24
CA GLY A 272 -5.33 -7.57 -8.33
C GLY A 272 -4.46 -7.67 -7.07
N LEU A 273 -3.31 -6.99 -7.15
CA LEU A 273 -2.31 -6.87 -6.09
C LEU A 273 -2.20 -5.42 -5.60
N ASP A 274 -1.86 -5.24 -4.33
CA ASP A 274 -1.47 -3.97 -3.73
C ASP A 274 -0.17 -4.16 -2.96
N ILE A 275 0.82 -3.31 -3.25
CA ILE A 275 2.17 -3.40 -2.67
C ILE A 275 2.32 -2.31 -1.60
N ASP A 276 2.47 -2.73 -0.35
CA ASP A 276 2.58 -1.85 0.80
C ASP A 276 3.95 -2.02 1.49
N TRP A 277 4.98 -1.40 0.91
CA TRP A 277 6.34 -1.35 1.47
C TRP A 277 6.55 0.00 2.16
N GLU A 278 6.61 -0.04 3.50
CA GLU A 278 6.73 1.13 4.37
C GLU A 278 8.07 1.21 5.11
N TYR A 279 9.14 1.81 4.57
CA TYR A 279 9.29 2.39 3.24
C TYR A 279 10.69 2.03 2.72
N PRO A 280 10.93 2.07 1.39
CA PRO A 280 12.28 2.11 0.85
C PRO A 280 13.14 3.15 1.57
N GLN A 281 14.29 2.73 2.10
CA GLN A 281 15.15 3.54 2.96
C GLN A 281 16.30 4.23 2.21
N ASN A 282 16.57 3.80 0.98
CA ASN A 282 17.70 4.22 0.16
C ASN A 282 17.37 4.04 -1.34
N GLU A 283 18.28 4.47 -2.21
CA GLU A 283 18.12 4.41 -3.67
C GLU A 283 18.04 2.97 -4.21
N GLU A 284 18.78 2.02 -3.64
CA GLU A 284 18.73 0.61 -4.05
C GLU A 284 17.34 0.01 -3.80
N GLU A 285 16.76 0.25 -2.62
CA GLU A 285 15.40 -0.18 -2.27
C GLU A 285 14.33 0.53 -3.12
N ALA A 286 14.52 1.82 -3.46
CA ALA A 286 13.60 2.54 -4.34
C ALA A 286 13.60 1.98 -5.78
N VAL A 287 14.78 1.67 -6.31
CA VAL A 287 14.95 0.98 -7.59
C VAL A 287 14.38 -0.45 -7.53
N ALA A 288 14.55 -1.16 -6.41
CA ALA A 288 13.98 -2.48 -6.19
C ALA A 288 12.44 -2.46 -6.19
N LEU A 289 11.81 -1.47 -5.53
CA LEU A 289 10.36 -1.28 -5.57
C LEU A 289 9.86 -1.00 -7.00
N LYS A 290 10.54 -0.12 -7.76
CA LYS A 290 10.20 0.11 -9.18
C LYS A 290 10.25 -1.18 -10.00
N LYS A 291 11.36 -1.94 -9.89
CA LYS A 291 11.53 -3.22 -10.59
C LYS A 291 10.50 -4.27 -10.16
N LEU A 292 10.07 -4.25 -8.89
CA LEU A 292 9.02 -5.13 -8.38
C LEU A 292 7.68 -4.80 -9.05
N LEU A 293 7.29 -3.53 -9.09
CA LEU A 293 6.03 -3.11 -9.73
C LEU A 293 6.01 -3.44 -11.23
N GLN A 294 7.13 -3.24 -11.93
CA GLN A 294 7.29 -3.67 -13.32
C GLN A 294 7.04 -5.18 -13.46
N ALA A 295 7.74 -6.01 -12.70
CA ALA A 295 7.63 -7.46 -12.80
C ALA A 295 6.24 -7.98 -12.37
N CYS A 296 5.60 -7.35 -11.38
CA CYS A 296 4.20 -7.61 -11.04
C CYS A 296 3.26 -7.33 -12.23
N ARG A 297 3.40 -6.18 -12.91
CA ARG A 297 2.57 -5.84 -14.08
C ARG A 297 2.75 -6.85 -15.20
N GLU A 298 4.00 -7.19 -15.53
CA GLU A 298 4.35 -8.16 -16.57
C GLU A 298 3.74 -9.55 -16.29
N GLU A 299 3.79 -10.06 -15.05
CA GLU A 299 3.20 -11.36 -14.71
C GLU A 299 1.66 -11.32 -14.63
N LEU A 300 1.05 -10.20 -14.25
CA LEU A 300 -0.41 -10.03 -14.31
C LEU A 300 -0.94 -10.04 -15.75
N ASP A 301 -0.20 -9.42 -16.69
CA ASP A 301 -0.53 -9.43 -18.12
C ASP A 301 -0.30 -10.83 -18.74
N HIS A 302 0.74 -11.54 -18.28
CA HIS A 302 0.96 -12.95 -18.59
C HIS A 302 -0.14 -13.86 -18.04
N LEU A 303 -0.66 -13.61 -16.83
CA LEU A 303 -1.79 -14.34 -16.26
C LEU A 303 -3.07 -14.14 -17.10
N GLN A 304 -3.36 -12.90 -17.50
CA GLN A 304 -4.50 -12.57 -18.36
C GLN A 304 -4.41 -13.34 -19.69
N THR A 305 -3.27 -13.27 -20.38
CA THR A 305 -3.08 -13.89 -21.70
C THR A 305 -3.05 -15.42 -21.64
N SER A 306 -2.34 -16.01 -20.67
CA SER A 306 -2.27 -17.47 -20.49
C SER A 306 -3.62 -18.12 -20.14
N GLN A 307 -4.49 -17.41 -19.40
CA GLN A 307 -5.86 -17.85 -19.11
C GLN A 307 -6.87 -17.49 -20.22
N LYS A 308 -6.43 -16.86 -21.32
CA LYS A 308 -7.27 -16.40 -22.45
C LYS A 308 -8.39 -15.44 -22.01
N GLN A 309 -8.06 -14.53 -21.11
CA GLN A 309 -9.00 -13.57 -20.55
C GLN A 309 -8.78 -12.17 -21.14
N SER A 310 -9.81 -11.35 -21.13
CA SER A 310 -9.75 -9.91 -21.44
C SER A 310 -9.75 -9.05 -20.17
N TYR A 311 -9.55 -9.65 -19.00
CA TYR A 311 -9.62 -8.96 -17.73
C TYR A 311 -8.26 -8.37 -17.35
N HIS A 312 -8.21 -7.04 -17.26
CA HIS A 312 -7.06 -6.31 -16.75
C HIS A 312 -6.97 -6.47 -15.23
N TYR A 313 -6.08 -7.34 -14.77
CA TYR A 313 -5.79 -7.47 -13.34
C TYR A 313 -5.12 -6.21 -12.79
N LEU A 314 -5.50 -5.81 -11.60
CA LEU A 314 -5.11 -4.52 -11.03
C LEU A 314 -3.76 -4.60 -10.30
N LEU A 315 -2.93 -3.58 -10.42
CA LEU A 315 -1.73 -3.40 -9.60
C LEU A 315 -1.74 -2.03 -8.93
N THR A 316 -1.60 -1.99 -7.61
CA THR A 316 -1.66 -0.75 -6.83
C THR A 316 -0.53 -0.71 -5.80
N ALA A 317 -0.29 0.46 -5.21
CA ALA A 317 0.65 0.58 -4.11
C ALA A 317 0.15 1.59 -3.08
N ALA A 318 0.34 1.27 -1.80
CA ALA A 318 0.26 2.23 -0.71
C ALA A 318 1.53 3.09 -0.70
N THR A 319 1.37 4.41 -0.71
CA THR A 319 2.51 5.33 -0.90
C THR A 319 2.50 6.50 0.09
N PRO A 320 3.69 6.97 0.53
CA PRO A 320 3.81 7.94 1.60
C PRO A 320 3.47 9.37 1.17
N ALA A 321 2.83 10.13 2.06
CA ALA A 321 2.67 11.58 1.94
C ALA A 321 3.79 12.39 2.63
N GLY A 322 4.78 11.74 3.24
CA GLY A 322 5.95 12.39 3.86
C GLY A 322 7.05 12.71 2.83
N PRO A 323 7.51 13.97 2.67
CA PRO A 323 8.48 14.35 1.63
C PRO A 323 9.80 13.58 1.67
N SER A 324 10.33 13.29 2.86
CA SER A 324 11.56 12.50 3.03
C SER A 324 11.45 11.06 2.50
N ARG A 325 10.22 10.54 2.33
CA ARG A 325 9.97 9.20 1.79
C ARG A 325 9.71 9.26 0.29
N TYR A 326 8.73 10.04 -0.17
CA TYR A 326 8.39 10.06 -1.59
C TYR A 326 9.48 10.69 -2.47
N ASN A 327 10.36 11.55 -1.93
CA ASN A 327 11.51 12.08 -2.68
C ASN A 327 12.57 11.03 -3.02
N LEU A 328 12.62 9.89 -2.31
CA LEU A 328 13.50 8.77 -2.65
C LEU A 328 12.94 7.90 -3.79
N MET A 329 11.64 7.96 -4.06
CA MET A 329 10.94 7.04 -4.98
C MET A 329 10.99 7.53 -6.44
N ASN A 330 11.12 6.61 -7.39
CA ASN A 330 11.09 6.87 -8.84
C ASN A 330 9.67 7.13 -9.39
N LEU A 331 8.95 8.12 -8.84
CA LEU A 331 7.50 8.28 -9.04
C LEU A 331 7.04 8.22 -10.52
N ALA A 332 7.68 8.99 -11.40
CA ALA A 332 7.35 9.02 -12.84
C ALA A 332 7.54 7.68 -13.56
N GLU A 333 8.54 6.89 -13.13
CA GLU A 333 8.84 5.59 -13.74
C GLU A 333 8.00 4.45 -13.14
N MET A 334 7.43 4.65 -11.95
CA MET A 334 6.50 3.70 -11.34
C MET A 334 5.07 3.83 -11.90
N ASP A 335 4.67 5.04 -12.32
CA ASP A 335 3.28 5.30 -12.75
C ASP A 335 2.80 4.37 -13.87
N PRO A 336 3.57 4.07 -14.95
CA PRO A 336 3.11 3.20 -16.04
C PRO A 336 2.68 1.78 -15.62
N TYR A 337 3.14 1.28 -14.47
CA TYR A 337 2.83 -0.07 -13.99
C TYR A 337 1.62 -0.14 -13.05
N LEU A 338 1.26 0.99 -12.43
CA LEU A 338 0.20 1.08 -11.42
C LEU A 338 -1.14 1.43 -12.06
N ASP A 339 -2.23 0.89 -11.50
CA ASP A 339 -3.62 1.31 -11.70
C ASP A 339 -4.09 2.30 -10.63
N GLY A 340 -3.29 2.49 -9.58
CA GLY A 340 -3.46 3.59 -8.65
C GLY A 340 -2.49 3.64 -7.49
N TRP A 341 -2.38 4.86 -6.98
CA TRP A 341 -1.53 5.27 -5.88
C TRP A 341 -2.42 5.52 -4.67
N ASN A 342 -2.39 4.61 -3.71
CA ASN A 342 -3.10 4.74 -2.45
C ASN A 342 -2.23 5.65 -1.54
N LEU A 343 -2.34 6.99 -1.72
CA LEU A 343 -1.58 7.98 -0.97
C LEU A 343 -2.03 8.02 0.50
N MET A 344 -1.21 7.52 1.41
CA MET A 344 -1.45 7.49 2.85
C MET A 344 -1.38 8.91 3.45
N ALA A 345 -2.49 9.63 3.32
CA ALA A 345 -2.63 11.04 3.70
C ALA A 345 -3.13 11.22 5.15
N TYR A 346 -2.57 10.41 6.05
CA TYR A 346 -2.82 10.36 7.48
C TYR A 346 -1.49 10.14 8.23
N ASP A 347 -1.53 10.01 9.56
CA ASP A 347 -0.36 9.85 10.41
C ASP A 347 0.68 10.97 10.32
N TYR A 348 0.23 12.19 10.05
CA TYR A 348 1.08 13.39 10.03
C TYR A 348 1.49 13.88 11.42
N ALA A 349 0.81 13.42 12.47
CA ALA A 349 1.09 13.77 13.86
C ALA A 349 0.71 12.61 14.79
N GLY A 350 1.52 12.33 15.81
CA GLY A 350 1.31 11.21 16.72
C GLY A 350 2.18 11.23 17.97
N SER A 351 2.32 10.08 18.62
CA SER A 351 3.03 9.94 19.91
C SER A 351 4.56 10.13 19.82
N TRP A 352 5.09 10.31 18.61
CA TRP A 352 6.50 10.55 18.31
C TRP A 352 6.85 12.05 18.23
N ASP A 353 5.86 12.94 18.28
CA ASP A 353 6.05 14.39 18.23
C ASP A 353 6.18 15.02 19.63
N ASP A 354 6.77 16.21 19.71
CA ASP A 354 6.78 17.04 20.93
C ASP A 354 5.49 17.88 21.10
N LYS A 355 4.71 18.05 20.03
CA LYS A 355 3.50 18.89 19.96
C LYS A 355 2.35 18.15 19.31
N THR A 356 1.13 18.48 19.72
CA THR A 356 -0.09 18.00 19.07
C THR A 356 -0.22 18.59 17.67
N GLY A 357 -0.74 17.80 16.73
CA GLY A 357 -1.00 18.26 15.37
C GLY A 357 -2.24 17.61 14.75
N HIS A 358 -2.60 18.09 13.57
CA HIS A 358 -3.55 17.41 12.71
C HIS A 358 -2.87 16.18 12.10
N GLN A 359 -3.51 15.01 12.23
CA GLN A 359 -2.93 13.79 11.64
C GLN A 359 -3.19 13.64 10.14
N ALA A 360 -4.15 14.38 9.57
CA ALA A 360 -4.64 14.17 8.20
C ALA A 360 -5.22 15.46 7.58
N ASN A 361 -4.54 16.61 7.72
CA ASN A 361 -4.99 17.89 7.17
C ASN A 361 -4.73 18.01 5.65
N LEU A 362 -5.70 18.57 4.92
CA LEU A 362 -5.52 18.87 3.49
C LEU A 362 -4.43 19.91 3.26
N TYR A 363 -4.48 21.01 4.00
CA TYR A 363 -3.64 22.19 3.80
C TYR A 363 -2.82 22.51 5.06
N ALA A 364 -1.71 23.24 4.92
CA ALA A 364 -0.96 23.75 6.06
C ALA A 364 -1.67 24.96 6.70
N ASP A 365 -1.67 25.08 8.03
CA ASP A 365 -2.23 26.24 8.73
C ASP A 365 -1.15 27.29 9.00
N ALA A 366 -1.12 28.35 8.19
CA ALA A 366 -0.20 29.47 8.39
C ALA A 366 -0.39 30.20 9.73
N ARG A 367 -1.54 30.04 10.41
CA ARG A 367 -1.82 30.61 11.74
C ARG A 367 -1.32 29.73 12.88
N ASN A 368 -1.12 28.43 12.64
CA ASN A 368 -0.66 27.46 13.63
C ASN A 368 0.26 26.41 12.96
N PRO A 369 1.42 26.80 12.42
CA PRO A 369 2.27 25.90 11.63
C PRO A 369 2.78 24.70 12.43
N ASP A 370 2.91 24.84 13.75
CA ASP A 370 3.21 23.77 14.71
C ASP A 370 2.21 22.60 14.65
N ALA A 371 0.97 22.83 14.20
CA ALA A 371 -0.08 21.82 14.10
C ALA A 371 -0.15 21.13 12.73
N THR A 372 0.62 21.59 11.73
CA THR A 372 0.60 21.06 10.36
C THR A 372 2.01 20.92 9.81
N GLN A 373 2.79 20.00 10.37
CA GLN A 373 4.14 19.68 9.88
C GLN A 373 4.11 19.13 8.44
N PHE A 374 3.03 18.43 8.08
CA PHE A 374 2.75 17.90 6.74
C PHE A 374 1.43 18.47 6.22
N SER A 375 1.16 18.28 4.92
CA SER A 375 -0.14 18.55 4.32
C SER A 375 -0.37 17.67 3.10
N THR A 376 -1.61 17.22 2.91
CA THR A 376 -1.99 16.40 1.76
C THR A 376 -1.77 17.14 0.44
N ASP A 377 -2.12 18.42 0.36
CA ASP A 377 -1.99 19.17 -0.88
C ASP A 377 -0.54 19.26 -1.33
N LYS A 378 0.41 19.48 -0.42
CA LYS A 378 1.83 19.39 -0.80
C LYS A 378 2.19 18.04 -1.41
N ALA A 379 1.79 16.92 -0.79
CA ALA A 379 2.11 15.60 -1.31
C ALA A 379 1.47 15.35 -2.69
N VAL A 380 0.17 15.63 -2.85
CA VAL A 380 -0.55 15.47 -4.12
C VAL A 380 0.05 16.35 -5.22
N ARG A 381 0.38 17.61 -4.92
CA ARG A 381 1.00 18.54 -5.87
C ARG A 381 2.40 18.08 -6.28
N ASP A 382 3.22 17.62 -5.33
CA ASP A 382 4.57 17.11 -5.61
C ASP A 382 4.52 15.82 -6.46
N TYR A 383 3.55 14.92 -6.25
CA TYR A 383 3.36 13.73 -7.10
C TYR A 383 2.98 14.13 -8.54
N ILE A 384 2.00 15.02 -8.71
CA ILE A 384 1.56 15.50 -10.03
C ILE A 384 2.70 16.25 -10.75
N ALA A 385 3.45 17.10 -10.03
CA ALA A 385 4.62 17.81 -10.57
C ALA A 385 5.77 16.88 -10.97
N ARG A 386 5.75 15.63 -10.48
CA ARG A 386 6.68 14.55 -10.84
C ARG A 386 6.03 13.52 -11.78
N ASN A 387 5.09 13.98 -12.61
CA ASN A 387 4.43 13.23 -13.68
C ASN A 387 3.60 12.01 -13.24
N VAL A 388 3.16 11.93 -11.98
CA VAL A 388 2.12 10.95 -11.60
C VAL A 388 0.76 11.42 -12.11
N THR A 389 0.06 10.56 -12.84
CA THR A 389 -1.26 10.90 -13.40
C THR A 389 -2.28 11.12 -12.28
N ALA A 390 -2.85 12.33 -12.19
CA ALA A 390 -3.69 12.75 -11.05
C ALA A 390 -4.90 11.82 -10.79
N ASN A 391 -5.56 11.34 -11.86
CA ASN A 391 -6.72 10.43 -11.77
C ASN A 391 -6.37 9.00 -11.30
N LYS A 392 -5.10 8.71 -11.03
CA LYS A 392 -4.63 7.46 -10.41
C LYS A 392 -4.30 7.64 -8.92
N ILE A 393 -4.12 8.87 -8.46
CA ILE A 393 -3.90 9.19 -7.04
C ILE A 393 -5.23 9.06 -6.31
N ARG A 394 -5.24 8.30 -5.21
CA ARG A 394 -6.40 8.14 -4.33
C ARG A 394 -6.05 8.68 -2.95
N LEU A 395 -6.93 9.51 -2.40
CA LEU A 395 -6.70 10.15 -1.12
C LEU A 395 -6.96 9.17 0.04
N GLY A 396 -5.96 8.88 0.86
CA GLY A 396 -6.13 8.09 2.08
C GLY A 396 -6.79 8.89 3.21
N LEU A 397 -7.78 8.29 3.89
CA LEU A 397 -8.42 8.85 5.08
C LEU A 397 -8.33 7.85 6.26
N PRO A 398 -8.13 8.35 7.50
CA PRO A 398 -8.16 7.51 8.69
C PRO A 398 -9.60 7.34 9.22
N LEU A 399 -10.03 6.09 9.41
CA LEU A 399 -11.21 5.71 10.20
C LEU A 399 -10.85 5.59 11.69
N TYR A 400 -9.94 6.45 12.16
CA TYR A 400 -9.43 6.49 13.52
C TYR A 400 -8.93 7.89 13.88
N GLY A 401 -8.71 8.12 15.16
CA GLY A 401 -8.15 9.33 15.72
C GLY A 401 -6.79 9.11 16.37
N ARG A 402 -5.87 10.06 16.20
CA ARG A 402 -4.60 10.17 16.93
C ARG A 402 -4.84 10.96 18.23
N THR A 403 -4.48 10.37 19.36
CA THR A 403 -4.83 10.82 20.72
C THR A 403 -3.64 11.45 21.45
N PHE A 404 -3.87 12.57 22.13
CA PHE A 404 -2.85 13.34 22.85
C PHE A 404 -3.41 13.79 24.21
N ALA A 405 -2.66 13.53 25.29
CA ALA A 405 -3.08 13.82 26.66
C ALA A 405 -2.32 14.98 27.30
N ASN A 406 -2.89 15.53 28.37
CA ASN A 406 -2.31 16.60 29.19
C ASN A 406 -1.99 17.90 28.42
N THR A 407 -2.56 18.06 27.22
CA THR A 407 -2.25 19.16 26.31
C THR A 407 -3.13 20.39 26.56
N ALA A 408 -2.67 21.57 26.12
CA ALA A 408 -3.46 22.80 26.13
C ALA A 408 -4.29 23.01 24.84
N GLY A 409 -4.23 22.05 23.91
CA GLY A 409 -4.94 22.09 22.63
C GLY A 409 -4.01 21.81 21.45
N LEU A 410 -4.44 22.19 20.25
CA LEU A 410 -3.75 21.92 18.99
C LEU A 410 -2.49 22.79 18.79
N GLY A 411 -1.38 22.20 18.32
CA GLY A 411 -0.09 22.89 18.16
C GLY A 411 0.60 23.18 19.49
N LYS A 412 0.28 22.43 20.56
CA LYS A 412 0.81 22.62 21.92
C LYS A 412 1.49 21.33 22.40
N ALA A 413 2.41 21.47 23.36
CA ALA A 413 3.02 20.31 24.00
C ALA A 413 1.96 19.39 24.64
N PHE A 414 2.29 18.10 24.74
CA PHE A 414 1.46 17.07 25.34
C PHE A 414 2.31 16.10 26.17
N VAL A 415 1.68 15.28 27.01
CA VAL A 415 2.37 14.24 27.78
C VAL A 415 1.56 12.96 27.75
N GLY A 416 2.04 11.98 26.97
CA GLY A 416 1.34 10.71 26.74
C GLY A 416 0.12 10.85 25.82
N THR A 417 -0.47 9.71 25.45
CA THR A 417 -1.59 9.65 24.50
C THR A 417 -2.96 9.56 25.16
N GLY A 418 -3.02 9.19 26.45
CA GLY A 418 -4.26 9.04 27.22
C GLY A 418 -5.05 7.77 26.92
N VAL A 419 -4.48 6.86 26.13
CA VAL A 419 -4.98 5.49 25.88
C VAL A 419 -3.90 4.48 26.29
N PRO A 420 -4.23 3.18 26.46
CA PRO A 420 -3.22 2.15 26.72
C PRO A 420 -2.11 2.13 25.65
N GLU A 421 -0.88 1.84 26.06
CA GLU A 421 0.28 1.77 25.15
C GLU A 421 0.05 0.80 23.97
N ALA A 422 -0.67 -0.30 24.23
CA ALA A 422 -1.06 -1.31 23.24
C ALA A 422 -1.94 -0.76 22.10
N ASN A 423 -2.57 0.40 22.28
CA ASN A 423 -3.36 1.10 21.27
C ASN A 423 -2.52 2.11 20.46
N ALA A 424 -1.22 2.27 20.76
CA ALA A 424 -0.28 3.15 20.03
C ALA A 424 -0.77 4.61 19.83
N GLY A 425 -1.57 5.12 20.76
CA GLY A 425 -2.16 6.47 20.64
C GLY A 425 -3.33 6.57 19.66
N VAL A 426 -3.99 5.46 19.32
CA VAL A 426 -5.10 5.37 18.38
C VAL A 426 -6.43 5.08 19.09
N MET A 427 -7.51 5.66 18.56
CA MET A 427 -8.91 5.34 18.91
C MET A 427 -9.71 5.17 17.62
N LEU A 428 -10.52 4.13 17.46
CA LEU A 428 -11.30 3.92 16.23
C LEU A 428 -12.37 5.00 16.08
N TYR A 429 -12.67 5.44 14.86
CA TYR A 429 -13.59 6.57 14.63
C TYR A 429 -14.99 6.32 15.24
N ARG A 430 -15.48 5.07 15.17
CA ARG A 430 -16.71 4.62 15.84
C ARG A 430 -16.74 4.76 17.36
N GLU A 431 -15.57 4.85 18.01
CA GLU A 431 -15.42 5.02 19.45
C GLU A 431 -15.28 6.50 19.85
N ILE A 432 -15.02 7.41 18.90
CA ILE A 432 -14.87 8.84 19.15
C ILE A 432 -16.27 9.50 19.32
N PRO A 433 -16.53 10.19 20.46
CA PRO A 433 -17.79 10.90 20.68
C PRO A 433 -18.01 12.05 19.68
N THR A 434 -19.24 12.20 19.16
CA THR A 434 -19.59 13.24 18.17
C THR A 434 -19.69 14.66 18.76
N SER A 435 -20.02 14.79 20.04
CA SER A 435 -19.79 15.95 20.94
C SER A 435 -20.50 15.68 22.27
N GLY A 436 -20.03 16.28 23.37
CA GLY A 436 -20.60 16.10 24.71
C GLY A 436 -19.64 15.42 25.69
N SER A 437 -20.09 15.22 26.94
CA SER A 437 -19.28 14.68 28.04
C SER A 437 -17.96 15.43 28.32
N GLY A 438 -17.95 16.74 28.04
CA GLY A 438 -16.78 17.63 28.15
C GLY A 438 -15.98 17.83 26.86
N SER A 439 -16.23 17.02 25.83
CA SER A 439 -15.54 17.10 24.54
C SER A 439 -16.30 17.92 23.51
N HIS A 440 -15.57 18.79 22.80
CA HIS A 440 -16.08 19.62 21.70
C HIS A 440 -15.35 19.29 20.39
N VAL A 441 -16.11 18.94 19.36
CA VAL A 441 -15.58 18.78 17.99
C VAL A 441 -15.39 20.14 17.33
N GLN A 442 -14.22 20.34 16.73
CA GLN A 442 -13.84 21.52 15.96
C GLN A 442 -13.49 21.08 14.53
N VAL A 443 -13.92 21.87 13.55
CA VAL A 443 -13.72 21.60 12.12
C VAL A 443 -13.21 22.87 11.45
N SER A 444 -12.13 22.76 10.68
CA SER A 444 -11.54 23.87 9.93
C SER A 444 -11.63 23.59 8.42
N LYS A 445 -12.40 24.43 7.70
CA LYS A 445 -12.48 24.34 6.23
C LYS A 445 -11.19 24.79 5.56
N ASP A 446 -10.55 25.84 6.07
CA ASP A 446 -9.28 26.37 5.54
C ASP A 446 -8.16 25.32 5.54
N VAL A 447 -8.14 24.47 6.57
CA VAL A 447 -7.12 23.41 6.78
C VAL A 447 -7.58 22.05 6.24
N GLY A 448 -8.90 21.87 6.06
CA GLY A 448 -9.51 20.61 5.65
C GLY A 448 -9.36 19.50 6.69
N ALA A 449 -9.53 19.84 7.97
CA ALA A 449 -9.27 18.95 9.10
C ALA A 449 -10.31 19.12 10.23
N ALA A 450 -10.41 18.09 11.08
CA ALA A 450 -11.20 18.12 12.31
C ALA A 450 -10.41 17.54 13.51
N TRP A 451 -10.88 17.87 14.71
CA TRP A 451 -10.39 17.32 15.97
C TRP A 451 -11.42 17.49 17.09
N SER A 452 -11.37 16.61 18.08
CA SER A 452 -12.04 16.76 19.36
C SER A 452 -11.08 17.35 20.39
N TYR A 453 -11.58 18.21 21.27
CA TYR A 453 -10.85 18.61 22.48
C TYR A 453 -11.78 18.61 23.70
N ASP A 454 -11.32 17.94 24.76
CA ASP A 454 -11.94 17.94 26.09
C ASP A 454 -11.05 18.75 27.04
N GLU A 455 -11.52 19.93 27.44
CA GLU A 455 -10.76 20.86 28.27
C GLU A 455 -10.58 20.32 29.71
N GLY A 456 -11.61 19.66 30.26
CA GLY A 456 -11.58 19.12 31.62
C GLY A 456 -10.62 17.94 31.77
N LYS A 457 -10.50 17.11 30.73
CA LYS A 457 -9.54 16.00 30.66
C LYS A 457 -8.18 16.40 30.05
N ARG A 458 -8.10 17.58 29.43
CA ARG A 458 -6.93 18.05 28.64
C ARG A 458 -6.55 17.06 27.54
N MET A 459 -7.56 16.49 26.89
CA MET A 459 -7.44 15.43 25.88
C MET A 459 -7.78 15.97 24.49
N LEU A 460 -6.87 15.80 23.54
CA LEU A 460 -7.10 16.10 22.12
C LEU A 460 -7.15 14.79 21.33
N VAL A 461 -8.06 14.71 20.37
CA VAL A 461 -8.08 13.63 19.36
C VAL A 461 -8.17 14.27 17.99
N SER A 462 -7.16 14.10 17.13
CA SER A 462 -7.27 14.51 15.72
C SER A 462 -7.86 13.36 14.92
N HIS A 463 -9.00 13.59 14.26
CA HIS A 463 -9.75 12.58 13.51
C HIS A 463 -10.60 13.26 12.44
N ASP A 464 -11.02 12.51 11.41
CA ASP A 464 -12.02 13.03 10.47
C ASP A 464 -13.45 12.99 11.05
N THR A 465 -14.31 13.78 10.41
CA THR A 465 -15.75 13.90 10.69
C THR A 465 -16.47 13.92 9.34
N VAL A 466 -17.78 13.67 9.32
CA VAL A 466 -18.61 13.81 8.10
C VAL A 466 -18.28 15.12 7.37
N GLN A 467 -18.19 16.25 8.09
CA GLN A 467 -17.89 17.55 7.51
C GLN A 467 -16.46 17.68 6.93
N SER A 468 -15.42 17.16 7.60
CA SER A 468 -14.06 17.18 7.02
C SER A 468 -13.92 16.19 5.86
N THR A 469 -14.62 15.05 5.90
CA THR A 469 -14.74 14.11 4.79
C THR A 469 -15.41 14.75 3.57
N GLN A 470 -16.45 15.59 3.74
CA GLN A 470 -17.03 16.37 2.65
C GLN A 470 -16.03 17.34 2.03
N PHE A 471 -15.20 18.03 2.83
CA PHE A 471 -14.14 18.89 2.30
C PHE A 471 -13.07 18.10 1.53
N LYS A 472 -12.75 16.89 1.99
CA LYS A 472 -11.85 15.95 1.30
C LYS A 472 -12.45 15.40 0.01
N ALA A 473 -13.77 15.18 -0.04
CA ALA A 473 -14.46 14.82 -1.28
C ALA A 473 -14.51 15.98 -2.28
N GLU A 474 -14.75 17.21 -1.81
CA GLU A 474 -14.64 18.44 -2.61
C GLU A 474 -13.22 18.57 -3.21
N TYR A 475 -12.18 18.27 -2.43
CA TYR A 475 -10.79 18.25 -2.85
C TYR A 475 -10.48 17.19 -3.93
N VAL A 476 -10.90 15.94 -3.71
CA VAL A 476 -10.78 14.83 -4.67
C VAL A 476 -11.41 15.20 -6.02
N ARG A 477 -12.63 15.77 -6.00
CA ARG A 477 -13.31 16.23 -7.21
C ARG A 477 -12.58 17.40 -7.89
N LYS A 478 -12.13 18.40 -7.12
CA LYS A 478 -11.46 19.60 -7.65
C LYS A 478 -10.14 19.33 -8.37
N LEU A 479 -9.37 18.33 -7.91
CA LEU A 479 -8.10 17.95 -8.53
C LEU A 479 -8.22 16.76 -9.50
N ASN A 480 -9.45 16.29 -9.77
CA ASN A 480 -9.71 15.12 -10.61
C ASN A 480 -8.88 13.89 -10.18
N LEU A 481 -8.84 13.65 -8.86
CA LEU A 481 -8.16 12.48 -8.29
C LEU A 481 -8.97 11.21 -8.54
N GLY A 482 -8.31 10.06 -8.52
CA GLY A 482 -8.92 8.76 -8.77
C GLY A 482 -9.96 8.32 -7.72
N GLY A 483 -9.99 8.97 -6.56
CA GLY A 483 -10.95 8.71 -5.49
C GLY A 483 -10.35 8.87 -4.11
N ALA A 484 -10.86 8.12 -3.14
CA ALA A 484 -10.40 8.10 -1.77
C ALA A 484 -10.46 6.69 -1.16
N PHE A 485 -9.47 6.30 -0.36
CA PHE A 485 -9.47 5.03 0.37
C PHE A 485 -9.39 5.25 1.88
N PHE A 486 -9.76 4.23 2.66
CA PHE A 486 -9.94 4.33 4.10
C PHE A 486 -9.18 3.23 4.84
N TRP A 487 -8.37 3.63 5.82
CA TRP A 487 -7.76 2.74 6.80
C TRP A 487 -8.44 2.89 8.17
N GLU A 488 -9.15 1.91 8.72
CA GLU A 488 -9.60 0.66 8.11
C GLU A 488 -11.06 0.38 8.50
N ALA A 489 -11.70 -0.55 7.78
CA ALA A 489 -13.14 -0.75 7.76
C ALA A 489 -13.80 -0.92 9.13
N SER A 490 -13.13 -1.57 10.09
CA SER A 490 -13.69 -1.78 11.45
C SER A 490 -13.84 -0.48 12.24
N GLY A 491 -13.18 0.60 11.80
CA GLY A 491 -13.20 1.91 12.44
C GLY A 491 -14.41 2.78 12.08
N ASP A 492 -15.13 2.53 10.98
CA ASP A 492 -16.22 3.44 10.55
C ASP A 492 -17.48 3.33 11.42
N LYS A 493 -18.27 4.41 11.43
CA LYS A 493 -19.64 4.42 11.95
C LYS A 493 -20.60 3.88 10.89
N THR A 494 -21.86 3.72 11.27
CA THR A 494 -22.93 3.27 10.37
C THR A 494 -23.94 4.39 10.11
N GLY A 495 -24.76 4.23 9.07
CA GLY A 495 -25.81 5.21 8.73
C GLY A 495 -25.23 6.58 8.32
N PRO A 496 -25.80 7.70 8.79
CA PRO A 496 -25.41 9.05 8.37
C PRO A 496 -24.06 9.51 8.93
N ASP A 497 -23.53 8.87 9.97
CA ASP A 497 -22.22 9.19 10.56
C ASP A 497 -21.06 8.46 9.86
N SER A 498 -21.33 7.55 8.92
CA SER A 498 -20.30 6.81 8.18
C SER A 498 -19.50 7.73 7.27
N LEU A 499 -18.17 7.74 7.43
CA LEU A 499 -17.28 8.52 6.57
C LEU A 499 -17.17 7.89 5.18
N VAL A 500 -17.25 6.56 5.08
CA VAL A 500 -17.25 5.84 3.80
C VAL A 500 -18.52 6.20 3.01
N ASN A 501 -19.70 6.12 3.62
CA ASN A 501 -20.96 6.49 2.95
C ASN A 501 -20.99 7.98 2.57
N THR A 502 -20.45 8.85 3.42
CA THR A 502 -20.34 10.30 3.16
C THR A 502 -19.52 10.56 1.90
N MET A 503 -18.31 10.00 1.81
CA MET A 503 -17.45 10.16 0.65
C MET A 503 -18.05 9.52 -0.61
N ALA A 504 -18.70 8.36 -0.50
CA ALA A 504 -19.37 7.71 -1.63
C ALA A 504 -20.49 8.59 -2.22
N GLY A 505 -21.32 9.19 -1.35
CA GLY A 505 -22.35 10.14 -1.75
C GLY A 505 -21.80 11.41 -2.39
N GLU A 506 -20.76 12.00 -1.80
CA GLU A 506 -20.11 13.23 -2.31
C GLU A 506 -19.35 13.04 -3.63
N LEU A 507 -18.86 11.84 -3.92
CA LEU A 507 -18.25 11.53 -5.23
C LEU A 507 -19.30 11.30 -6.32
N SER A 508 -20.52 10.92 -5.97
CA SER A 508 -21.73 10.78 -6.82
C SER A 508 -21.68 9.77 -7.98
N ALA A 509 -20.49 9.40 -8.46
CA ALA A 509 -20.29 8.53 -9.62
C ALA A 509 -19.11 7.57 -9.39
N LEU A 510 -19.35 6.56 -8.56
CA LEU A 510 -18.47 5.41 -8.37
C LEU A 510 -18.24 4.66 -9.70
N GLU A 511 -17.11 3.99 -9.77
CA GLU A 511 -16.71 3.15 -10.89
C GLU A 511 -17.67 1.98 -11.13
N LYS A 512 -17.77 1.53 -12.38
CA LYS A 512 -18.63 0.41 -12.80
C LYS A 512 -17.90 -0.62 -13.67
N THR A 513 -16.57 -0.72 -13.60
CA THR A 513 -15.85 -1.85 -14.21
C THR A 513 -16.24 -3.11 -13.45
N LYS A 514 -16.61 -4.16 -14.17
CA LYS A 514 -16.99 -5.44 -13.57
C LYS A 514 -15.75 -6.16 -13.04
N ASN A 515 -15.88 -6.81 -11.89
CA ASN A 515 -14.87 -7.72 -11.34
C ASN A 515 -14.71 -9.02 -12.16
N GLN A 516 -13.61 -9.73 -11.94
CA GLN A 516 -13.37 -11.06 -12.50
C GLN A 516 -14.02 -12.14 -11.62
N LEU A 517 -14.67 -13.12 -12.24
CA LEU A 517 -15.22 -14.31 -11.57
C LEU A 517 -14.67 -15.63 -12.15
N SER A 518 -13.91 -15.57 -13.25
CA SER A 518 -13.29 -16.74 -13.90
C SER A 518 -11.85 -16.91 -13.44
N TYR A 519 -11.57 -18.00 -12.72
CA TYR A 519 -10.23 -18.38 -12.25
C TYR A 519 -9.95 -19.85 -12.57
N PRO A 520 -9.93 -20.24 -13.86
CA PRO A 520 -9.86 -21.63 -14.30
C PRO A 520 -8.61 -22.36 -13.83
N ASN A 521 -7.53 -21.64 -13.49
CA ASN A 521 -6.30 -22.22 -12.95
C ASN A 521 -6.22 -22.21 -11.41
N SER A 522 -7.22 -21.70 -10.68
CA SER A 522 -7.21 -21.74 -9.21
C SER A 522 -7.11 -23.17 -8.70
N ARG A 523 -6.22 -23.42 -7.75
CA ARG A 523 -6.10 -24.73 -7.09
C ARG A 523 -7.39 -25.14 -6.38
N TYR A 524 -8.20 -24.19 -5.91
CA TYR A 524 -9.39 -24.47 -5.10
C TYR A 524 -10.64 -24.68 -5.97
N ASP A 525 -11.31 -25.82 -5.78
CA ASP A 525 -12.45 -26.26 -6.59
C ASP A 525 -13.65 -25.30 -6.53
N ASN A 526 -13.92 -24.65 -5.41
CA ASN A 526 -15.04 -23.71 -5.28
C ASN A 526 -14.77 -22.35 -5.92
N ILE A 527 -13.51 -21.91 -5.99
CA ILE A 527 -13.10 -20.72 -6.76
C ILE A 527 -13.06 -21.06 -8.26
N ARG A 528 -12.36 -22.13 -8.64
CA ARG A 528 -12.21 -22.58 -10.03
C ARG A 528 -13.52 -22.82 -10.76
N ASN A 529 -14.53 -23.33 -10.06
CA ASN A 529 -15.87 -23.60 -10.62
C ASN A 529 -16.87 -22.44 -10.42
N GLY A 530 -16.46 -21.28 -9.88
CA GLY A 530 -17.34 -20.12 -9.71
C GLY A 530 -18.51 -20.32 -8.73
N MET A 531 -18.26 -20.98 -7.59
CA MET A 531 -19.25 -21.29 -6.54
C MET A 531 -20.59 -21.91 -7.04
N PRO A 532 -20.58 -23.09 -7.69
CA PRO A 532 -21.75 -23.63 -8.40
C PRO A 532 -22.94 -24.04 -7.50
N ASN A 533 -22.78 -23.98 -6.17
CA ASN A 533 -23.77 -24.44 -5.20
C ASN A 533 -24.59 -23.32 -4.52
N ARG A 534 -24.45 -22.06 -4.94
CA ARG A 534 -25.32 -20.96 -4.48
C ARG A 534 -26.57 -20.86 -5.38
N ARG A 535 -27.67 -21.45 -4.93
CA ARG A 535 -29.05 -21.20 -5.38
C ARG A 535 -29.87 -20.68 -4.21
#